data_AF-U7Q189-F1
#
_entry.id   AF-U7Q189-F1
#
_cell.length_a   1.000
_cell.length_b   1.000
_cell.length_c   1.000
_cell.angle_alpha   90.00
_cell.angle_beta   90.00
_cell.angle_gamma   90.00
#
_symmetry.space_group_name_H-M   'P 1'
#
loop_
_entity.id
_entity.type
_entity.pdbx_description
1 polymer ?
#
loop_
_entity_poly.entity_id
_entity_poly.type
_entity_poly.pdbx_seq_one_letter_code
_entity_poly.pdbx_strand_id
1 'polypeptide(L)' 'MGKVHGSLARAGKVKSQTPKVEPQESKKTPKGRAHKREQYTRRFVNVTTTPGGKRKVSFRKAAQEP' A
#
# COMPACT_ATOMS: atom_id res chain seq x y z
N MET A 1 -36.17 -14.06 -23.31
CA MET A 1 -35.73 -13.21 -22.18
C MET A 1 -35.10 -14.11 -21.11
N GLY A 2 -33.79 -14.29 -21.18
CA GLY A 2 -33.07 -15.19 -20.26
C GLY A 2 -33.03 -14.62 -18.83
N LYS A 3 -33.11 -15.50 -17.82
CA LYS A 3 -32.90 -15.13 -16.42
C LYS A 3 -31.47 -14.59 -16.25
N VAL A 4 -31.31 -13.27 -16.31
CA VAL A 4 -30.04 -12.59 -16.00
C VAL A 4 -29.82 -12.72 -14.49
N HIS A 5 -28.82 -13.51 -14.09
CA HIS A 5 -28.42 -13.61 -12.69
C HIS A 5 -27.54 -12.42 -12.33
N GLY A 6 -27.99 -11.66 -11.33
CA GLY A 6 -27.33 -10.44 -10.89
C GLY A 6 -28.30 -9.28 -10.84
N SER A 7 -29.13 -9.24 -9.79
CA SER A 7 -29.97 -8.07 -9.52
C SER A 7 -29.12 -6.89 -9.04
N LEU A 8 -29.55 -5.67 -9.38
CA LEU A 8 -28.95 -4.41 -8.94
C LEU A 8 -28.91 -4.29 -7.39
N ALA A 9 -29.71 -5.09 -6.70
CA ALA A 9 -29.85 -5.09 -5.23
C ALA A 9 -28.55 -5.34 -4.45
N ARG A 10 -27.53 -5.95 -5.07
CA ARG A 10 -26.24 -6.24 -4.40
C ARG A 10 -25.17 -5.17 -4.63
N ALA A 11 -25.48 -4.10 -5.36
CA ALA A 11 -24.53 -3.01 -5.60
C ALA A 11 -24.12 -2.34 -4.28
N GLY A 12 -22.83 -2.03 -4.13
CA GLY A 12 -22.32 -1.32 -2.96
C GLY A 12 -22.16 -2.12 -1.66
N LYS A 13 -22.65 -3.38 -1.58
CA LYS A 13 -22.60 -4.22 -0.37
C LYS A 13 -21.24 -4.22 0.32
N VAL A 14 -20.15 -4.42 -0.42
CA VAL A 14 -18.82 -4.54 0.19
C VAL A 14 -18.37 -3.22 0.81
N LYS A 15 -18.52 -2.11 0.09
CA LYS A 15 -18.06 -0.78 0.53
C LYS A 15 -18.86 -0.27 1.73
N SER A 16 -20.15 -0.61 1.84
CA SER A 16 -20.99 -0.21 2.98
C SER A 16 -20.76 -1.06 4.23
N GLN A 17 -20.26 -2.29 4.09
CA GLN A 17 -20.00 -3.20 5.20
C GLN A 17 -18.58 -3.05 5.78
N THR A 18 -17.64 -2.49 5.02
CA THR A 18 -16.29 -2.21 5.53
C THR A 18 -16.27 -0.99 6.46
N PRO A 19 -15.65 -1.07 7.65
CA PRO A 19 -15.53 0.09 8.54
C PRO A 19 -14.76 1.21 7.86
N LYS A 20 -15.25 2.44 8.02
CA LYS A 20 -14.57 3.62 7.50
C LYS A 20 -13.40 3.97 8.40
N VAL A 21 -12.18 3.66 7.95
CA VAL A 21 -10.95 4.08 8.62
C VAL A 21 -10.57 5.46 8.10
N GLU A 22 -10.53 6.44 8.99
CA GLU A 22 -10.05 7.79 8.67
C GLU A 22 -8.53 7.78 8.43
N PRO A 23 -8.04 8.58 7.47
CA PRO A 23 -6.61 8.63 7.19
C PRO A 23 -5.85 9.17 8.40
N GLN A 24 -4.87 8.41 8.87
CA GLN A 24 -3.96 8.88 9.91
C GLN A 24 -3.16 10.07 9.40
N GLU A 25 -3.12 11.16 10.18
CA GLU A 25 -2.23 12.28 9.90
C GLU A 25 -0.77 11.80 10.01
N SER A 26 -0.02 11.99 8.92
CA SER A 26 1.39 11.64 8.83
C SER A 26 2.21 12.85 8.40
N LYS A 27 3.49 12.85 8.79
CA LYS A 27 4.42 13.93 8.42
C LYS A 27 4.53 14.01 6.90
N LYS A 28 4.51 15.23 6.37
CA LYS A 28 4.67 15.49 4.93
C LYS A 28 5.98 14.88 4.45
N THR A 29 5.91 14.05 3.41
CA THR A 29 7.10 13.55 2.74
C THR A 29 7.81 14.71 2.01
N PRO A 30 9.15 14.78 2.06
CA PRO A 30 9.88 15.79 1.31
C PRO A 30 9.58 15.61 -0.19
N LYS A 31 9.50 16.71 -0.94
CA LYS A 31 9.20 16.70 -2.38
C LYS A 31 10.46 17.03 -3.22
N GLY A 32 10.46 16.61 -4.48
CA GLY A 32 11.50 16.97 -5.46
C GLY A 32 12.86 16.30 -5.20
N ARG A 33 13.94 17.10 -5.23
CA ARG A 33 15.33 16.61 -5.09
C ARG A 33 15.58 15.96 -3.72
N ALA A 34 14.98 16.50 -2.66
CA ALA A 34 15.10 15.96 -1.31
C ALA A 34 14.54 14.53 -1.22
N HIS A 35 13.38 14.27 -1.84
CA HIS A 35 12.82 12.92 -1.92
C HIS A 35 13.73 11.94 -2.66
N LYS A 36 14.32 12.38 -3.79
CA LYS A 36 15.25 11.54 -4.55
C LYS A 36 16.50 11.21 -3.73
N ARG A 37 17.03 12.16 -2.97
CA ARG A 37 18.16 11.93 -2.04
C ARG A 37 17.79 10.90 -0.98
N GLU A 38 16.64 11.05 -0.34
CA GLU A 38 16.15 10.11 0.67
C GLU A 38 15.97 8.70 0.09
N GLN A 39 15.37 8.57 -1.09
CA GLN A 39 15.24 7.30 -1.79
C GLN A 39 16.60 6.68 -2.12
N TYR A 40 17.57 7.48 -2.56
CA TYR A 40 18.92 6.99 -2.85
C TYR A 40 19.61 6.48 -1.59
N THR A 41 19.57 7.23 -0.50
CA THR A 41 20.16 6.81 0.79
C THR A 41 19.50 5.54 1.32
N ARG A 42 18.16 5.46 1.29
CA ARG A 42 17.40 4.28 1.71
C ARG A 42 17.63 3.07 0.81
N ARG A 43 17.79 3.27 -0.50
CA ARG A 43 18.00 2.17 -1.43
C ARG A 43 19.45 1.72 -1.41
N PHE A 44 20.42 2.61 -1.57
CA PHE A 44 21.79 2.25 -1.94
C PHE A 44 22.81 2.36 -0.79
N VAL A 45 22.69 3.38 0.06
CA VAL A 45 23.71 3.67 1.08
C VAL A 45 23.48 2.84 2.34
N ASN A 46 22.25 2.81 2.86
CA ASN A 46 21.94 2.21 4.16
C ASN A 46 21.45 0.75 4.04
N VAL A 47 21.75 0.05 2.94
CA VAL A 47 21.32 -1.35 2.74
C VAL A 47 22.53 -2.26 2.74
N THR A 48 22.64 -3.10 3.77
CA THR A 48 23.45 -4.32 3.75
C THR A 48 22.73 -5.35 2.89
N THR A 49 23.18 -5.51 1.64
CA THR A 49 22.75 -6.64 0.80
C THR A 49 23.45 -7.90 1.28
N THR A 50 22.69 -8.95 1.57
CA THR A 50 23.25 -10.30 1.69
C THR A 50 23.93 -10.67 0.36
N PRO A 51 25.08 -11.38 0.37
CA PRO A 51 25.72 -11.83 -0.86
C PRO A 51 24.71 -12.58 -1.75
N GLY A 52 24.55 -12.15 -2.99
CA GLY A 52 23.60 -12.74 -3.96
C GLY A 52 22.13 -12.30 -3.83
N GLY A 53 21.77 -11.44 -2.87
CA GLY A 53 20.39 -11.00 -2.64
C GLY A 53 19.94 -9.85 -3.56
N LYS A 54 18.95 -10.08 -4.43
CA LYS A 54 18.22 -8.98 -5.10
C LYS A 54 17.38 -8.22 -4.07
N ARG A 55 17.42 -6.89 -4.09
CA ARG A 55 16.64 -6.02 -3.19
C ARG A 55 15.15 -6.33 -3.28
N LYS A 56 14.58 -6.87 -2.19
CA LYS A 56 13.13 -7.00 -2.03
C LYS A 56 12.61 -5.73 -1.36
N VAL A 57 12.07 -4.79 -2.14
CA VAL A 57 11.19 -3.75 -1.59
C VAL A 57 9.89 -4.44 -1.19
N SER A 58 9.76 -4.80 0.10
CA SER A 58 8.55 -5.46 0.58
C SER A 58 7.39 -4.48 0.58
N PHE A 59 6.36 -4.79 -0.22
CA PHE A 59 4.98 -4.29 0.00
C PHE A 59 4.28 -5.02 1.16
N ARG A 60 4.96 -6.01 1.76
CA ARG A 60 4.45 -6.81 2.88
C ARG A 60 4.94 -6.23 4.20
N LYS A 61 4.24 -5.25 4.74
CA LYS A 61 4.26 -4.94 6.18
C LYS A 61 2.94 -4.27 6.59
N ALA A 62 1.86 -5.03 6.50
CA ALA A 62 0.56 -4.71 7.10
C ALA A 62 -0.13 -6.04 7.45
N ALA A 63 0.49 -6.76 8.37
CA ALA A 63 -0.08 -7.89 9.09
C ALA A 63 0.35 -7.71 10.55
N GLN A 64 -0.18 -6.68 11.18
CA GLN A 64 -0.24 -6.57 12.64
C GLN A 64 -1.73 -6.70 12.93
N GLU A 65 -2.08 -7.87 13.48
CA GLU A 65 -3.21 -8.34 14.30
C GLU A 65 -4.55 -7.56 14.35
N PRO A 66 -5.68 -8.25 14.67
CA PRO A 66 -7.05 -7.75 14.48
C PRO A 66 -7.35 -6.34 15.01
#